data_AF-A0A8H8QLB4-F1
#
_entry.id   AF-A0A8H8QLB4-F1
#
_cell.length_a   1.000
_cell.length_b   1.000
_cell.length_c   1.000
_cell.angle_alpha   90.00
_cell.angle_beta   90.00
_cell.angle_gamma   90.00
#
_symmetry.space_group_name_H-M   'P 1'
#
loop_
_entity.id
_entity.type
_entity.pdbx_description
1 polymer ?
#
loop_
_entity_poly.entity_id
_entity_poly.type
_entity_poly.pdbx_seq_one_letter_code
_entity_poly.pdbx_strand_id
1 'polypeptide(L)'
;MPPLNGSCLCGNIKITVKDGGLPLKPVVCRCTNCQQTAGARECGSPIQTVPTSRPGTAIIKMGLFAKSGAWGKEIDAPVAQVFTKNKVWESLVEGAATMQDQTA
;
A
#
# COMPACT_ATOMS: atom_id res chain seq x y z
N MET A 1 1.52 6.01 21.76
CA MET A 1 0.66 5.35 20.76
C MET A 1 1.22 3.97 20.51
N PRO A 2 0.40 2.90 20.48
CA PRO A 2 0.89 1.56 20.15
C PRO A 2 1.48 1.56 18.73
N PRO A 3 2.56 0.80 18.47
CA PRO A 3 3.12 0.72 17.14
C PRO A 3 2.17 -0.03 16.20
N LEU A 4 1.98 0.46 14.97
CA LEU A 4 1.11 -0.19 13.98
C LEU A 4 1.79 -1.47 13.47
N ASN A 5 1.12 -2.61 13.64
CA ASN A 5 1.64 -3.91 13.23
C ASN A 5 0.88 -4.46 12.01
N GLY A 6 1.63 -5.01 11.08
CA GLY A 6 1.14 -5.71 9.90
C GLY A 6 1.91 -7.01 9.67
N SER A 7 1.39 -7.87 8.81
CA SER A 7 2.03 -9.13 8.47
C SER A 7 1.69 -9.57 7.05
N CYS A 8 2.55 -10.40 6.45
CA CYS A 8 2.19 -11.12 5.24
C CYS A 8 1.04 -12.11 5.48
N LEU A 9 0.48 -12.68 4.40
CA LEU A 9 -0.67 -13.60 4.49
C LEU A 9 -0.41 -14.81 5.39
N CYS A 10 0.78 -15.40 5.33
CA CYS A 10 1.17 -16.54 6.17
C CYS A 10 1.67 -16.14 7.57
N GLY A 11 1.85 -14.85 7.86
CA GLY A 11 2.34 -14.37 9.16
C GLY A 11 3.85 -14.51 9.41
N ASN A 12 4.60 -15.12 8.49
CA ASN A 12 6.06 -15.31 8.63
C ASN A 12 6.84 -13.99 8.60
N ILE A 13 6.34 -12.99 7.89
CA ILE A 13 6.91 -11.63 7.87
C ILE A 13 6.00 -10.73 8.70
N LYS A 14 6.56 -10.10 9.72
CA LYS A 14 5.89 -9.12 10.60
C LYS A 14 6.55 -7.77 10.40
N ILE A 15 5.74 -6.74 10.23
CA ILE A 15 6.18 -5.36 10.03
C ILE A 15 5.59 -4.51 11.14
N THR A 16 6.44 -3.67 11.71
CA THR A 16 6.05 -2.73 12.75
C THR A 16 6.44 -1.33 12.30
N VAL A 17 5.45 -0.44 12.19
CA VAL A 17 5.66 0.97 11.91
C VAL A 17 5.87 1.69 13.24
N LYS A 18 7.09 2.21 13.44
CA LYS A 18 7.48 2.96 14.63
C LYS A 18 7.39 4.47 14.32
N ASP A 19 6.46 5.16 15.00
CA ASP A 19 6.31 6.62 15.16
C ASP A 19 5.83 7.55 14.01
N GLY A 20 5.20 8.66 14.46
CA GLY A 20 5.16 10.01 13.87
C GLY A 20 4.16 10.34 12.76
N GLY A 21 3.90 9.41 11.84
CA GLY A 21 3.16 9.68 10.60
C GLY A 21 1.69 9.24 10.59
N LEU A 22 1.09 9.05 11.76
CA LEU A 22 -0.31 8.61 11.89
C LEU A 22 -1.29 9.80 11.91
N PRO A 23 -2.49 9.69 11.30
CA PRO A 23 -2.99 8.52 10.58
C PRO A 23 -2.29 8.32 9.23
N LEU A 24 -2.07 7.05 8.86
CA LEU A 24 -1.56 6.71 7.53
C LEU A 24 -2.61 7.08 6.50
N LYS A 25 -2.18 7.81 5.46
CA LYS A 25 -3.00 8.20 4.31
C LYS A 25 -2.62 7.36 3.10
N PRO A 26 -3.22 6.16 2.93
CA PRO A 26 -2.82 5.24 1.88
C PRO A 26 -3.18 5.76 0.49
N VAL A 27 -2.40 5.33 -0.50
CA VAL A 27 -2.61 5.61 -1.92
C VAL A 27 -2.75 4.29 -2.66
N VAL A 28 -3.80 4.15 -3.47
CA VAL A 28 -3.98 2.98 -4.34
C VAL A 28 -3.14 3.18 -5.60
N CYS A 29 -2.11 2.36 -5.78
CA CYS A 29 -1.28 2.37 -6.98
C CYS A 29 -1.73 1.30 -7.98
N ARG A 30 -2.04 1.71 -9.22
CA ARG A 30 -2.52 0.83 -10.29
C ARG A 30 -1.53 0.63 -11.44
N CYS A 31 -0.23 0.91 -11.26
CA CYS A 31 0.75 0.58 -12.31
C CYS A 31 0.88 -0.95 -12.48
N THR A 32 1.22 -1.41 -13.68
CA THR A 32 1.42 -2.83 -14.00
C THR A 32 2.40 -3.51 -13.05
N ASN A 33 3.49 -2.85 -12.65
CA ASN A 33 4.43 -3.39 -11.67
C ASN A 33 3.79 -3.62 -10.30
N CYS A 34 2.91 -2.71 -9.84
CA CYS A 34 2.22 -2.87 -8.56
C CYS A 34 1.11 -3.94 -8.63
N GLN A 35 0.46 -4.07 -9.79
CA GLN A 35 -0.52 -5.13 -10.05
C GLN A 35 0.13 -6.52 -10.15
N GLN A 36 1.38 -6.59 -10.65
CA GLN A 36 2.12 -7.83 -10.88
C GLN A 36 3.11 -8.18 -9.75
N THR A 37 3.28 -7.33 -8.72
CA THR A 37 4.40 -7.48 -7.78
C THR A 37 4.42 -8.82 -7.05
N ALA A 38 5.54 -9.51 -7.19
CA ALA A 38 5.94 -10.68 -6.44
C ALA A 38 6.10 -10.35 -4.95
N GLY A 39 5.58 -11.22 -4.09
CA GLY A 39 5.61 -11.02 -2.66
C GLY A 39 6.56 -11.91 -1.88
N ALA A 40 6.32 -12.01 -0.57
CA ALA A 40 7.07 -12.83 0.35
C ALA A 40 7.31 -14.22 -0.23
N ARG A 41 8.57 -14.69 -0.20
CA ARG A 41 9.00 -15.95 -0.82
C ARG A 41 8.08 -17.15 -0.49
N GLU A 42 7.55 -17.20 0.73
CA GLU A 42 6.70 -18.30 1.20
C GLU A 42 5.22 -18.19 0.79
N CYS A 43 4.67 -16.99 0.61
CA CYS A 43 3.22 -16.80 0.42
C CYS A 43 2.84 -15.80 -0.67
N GLY A 44 3.81 -15.28 -1.42
CA GLY A 44 3.60 -14.35 -2.52
C GLY A 44 2.99 -13.00 -2.12
N SER A 45 2.88 -12.67 -0.83
CA SER A 45 2.27 -11.40 -0.40
C SER A 45 3.20 -10.20 -0.63
N PRO A 46 2.85 -9.22 -1.47
CA PRO A 46 3.71 -8.07 -1.74
C PRO A 46 3.90 -7.26 -0.45
N ILE A 47 5.17 -7.02 -0.09
CA ILE A 47 5.54 -6.42 1.19
C ILE A 47 5.80 -4.92 1.03
N GLN A 48 6.83 -4.58 0.26
CA GLN A 48 7.25 -3.21 0.03
C GLN A 48 7.91 -3.05 -1.33
N THR A 49 7.97 -1.83 -1.81
CA THR A 49 8.75 -1.44 -2.99
C THR A 49 9.62 -0.24 -2.62
N VAL A 50 10.91 -0.32 -2.89
CA VAL A 50 11.85 0.81 -2.74
C VAL A 50 12.13 1.35 -4.15
N PRO A 51 11.42 2.39 -4.59
CA PRO A 51 11.63 2.94 -5.92
C PRO A 51 12.94 3.74 -5.98
N THR A 52 13.70 3.58 -7.06
CA THR A 52 14.89 4.41 -7.34
C THR A 52 14.53 5.89 -7.53
N SER A 53 13.31 6.18 -7.98
CA SER A 53 12.80 7.55 -8.14
C SER A 53 12.53 8.28 -6.82
N ARG A 54 12.50 7.57 -5.68
CA ARG A 54 12.41 8.17 -4.34
C ARG A 54 13.42 7.51 -3.39
N PRO A 55 14.72 7.83 -3.51
CA PRO A 55 15.75 7.28 -2.63
C PRO A 55 15.42 7.52 -1.16
N GLY A 56 15.68 6.51 -0.32
CA GLY A 56 15.38 6.56 1.12
C GLY A 56 13.90 6.37 1.48
N THR A 57 12.99 6.20 0.51
CA THR A 57 11.57 5.96 0.76
C THR A 57 11.19 4.51 0.45
N ALA A 58 10.54 3.83 1.40
CA ALA A 58 9.90 2.55 1.17
C ALA A 58 8.39 2.74 1.02
N ILE A 59 7.82 2.22 -0.08
CA ILE A 59 6.38 2.15 -0.28
C ILE A 59 5.91 0.83 0.34
N ILE A 60 5.24 0.90 1.48
CA ILE A 60 4.66 -0.28 2.14
C ILE A 60 3.31 -0.61 1.50
N LYS A 61 3.08 -1.89 1.22
CA LYS A 61 1.81 -2.36 0.64
C LYS A 61 0.79 -2.55 1.76
N MET A 62 -0.34 -1.87 1.64
CA MET A 62 -1.35 -1.81 2.70
C MET A 62 -2.03 -3.15 3.01
N GLY A 63 -1.96 -4.13 2.09
CA GLY A 63 -2.48 -5.49 2.32
C GLY A 63 -1.86 -6.19 3.54
N LEU A 64 -0.68 -5.76 3.99
CA LEU A 64 -0.06 -6.25 5.22
C LEU A 64 -0.85 -5.92 6.48
N PHE A 65 -1.63 -4.83 6.43
CA PHE A 65 -2.44 -4.36 7.55
C PHE A 65 -3.90 -4.80 7.40
N ALA A 66 -4.25 -5.65 6.44
CA ALA A 66 -5.65 -6.06 6.19
C ALA A 66 -6.35 -6.66 7.41
N LYS A 67 -5.61 -7.30 8.33
CA LYS A 67 -6.13 -7.86 9.59
C LYS A 67 -5.95 -6.92 10.80
N SER A 68 -5.44 -5.71 10.60
CA SER A 68 -5.21 -4.75 11.67
C SER A 68 -6.52 -4.12 12.12
N GLY A 69 -6.71 -3.96 13.43
CA GLY A 69 -7.83 -3.19 13.99
C GLY A 69 -7.68 -1.66 13.85
N ALA A 70 -6.65 -1.20 13.12
CA ALA A 70 -6.29 0.19 12.95
C ALA A 70 -7.04 0.93 11.81
N TRP A 71 -7.76 0.21 10.94
CA TRP A 71 -8.56 0.81 9.87
C TRP A 71 -9.67 1.69 10.46
N GLY A 72 -9.79 2.92 9.94
CA GLY A 72 -10.73 3.93 10.44
C GLY A 72 -10.31 4.59 11.76
N LYS A 73 -9.10 4.30 12.27
CA LYS A 73 -8.52 4.93 13.46
C LYS A 73 -7.16 5.56 13.14
N GLU A 74 -6.19 4.70 12.85
CA GLU A 74 -4.80 5.08 12.59
C GLU A 74 -4.43 4.86 11.11
N ILE A 75 -5.29 4.19 10.35
CA ILE A 75 -5.20 4.04 8.89
C ILE A 75 -6.49 4.58 8.29
N ASP A 76 -6.37 5.64 7.49
CA ASP A 76 -7.49 6.25 6.79
C ASP A 76 -7.90 5.45 5.54
N ALA A 77 -9.08 5.76 5.01
CA ALA A 77 -9.45 5.33 3.67
C ALA A 77 -8.44 5.89 2.64
N PRO A 78 -8.28 5.23 1.47
CA PRO A 78 -7.35 5.71 0.46
C PRO A 78 -7.68 7.14 0.02
N VAL A 79 -6.71 8.04 0.12
CA VAL A 79 -6.91 9.46 -0.21
C VAL A 79 -6.71 9.73 -1.69
N ALA A 80 -5.98 8.86 -2.38
CA ALA A 80 -5.70 8.99 -3.79
C ALA A 80 -5.55 7.62 -4.49
N GLN A 81 -5.82 7.62 -5.79
CA GLN A 81 -5.64 6.52 -6.73
C GLN A 81 -4.77 6.99 -7.89
N VAL A 82 -3.62 6.35 -8.08
CA VAL A 82 -2.63 6.73 -9.10
C VAL A 82 -2.54 5.67 -10.20
N PHE A 83 -2.22 6.10 -11.42
CA PHE A 83 -2.13 5.28 -12.62
C PHE A 83 -3.47 4.63 -13.04
N THR A 84 -4.56 5.38 -12.89
CA THR A 84 -5.94 4.89 -13.12
C THR A 84 -6.27 4.54 -14.57
N LYS A 85 -5.43 4.96 -15.54
CA LYS A 85 -5.53 4.56 -16.96
C LYS A 85 -5.30 3.06 -17.18
N ASN A 86 -4.56 2.39 -16.29
CA ASN A 86 -4.23 0.96 -16.40
C ASN A 86 -5.35 0.04 -15.87
N LYS A 87 -6.61 0.50 -15.90
CA LYS A 87 -7.77 -0.16 -15.29
C LYS A 87 -8.67 -0.73 -16.37
N VAL A 88 -8.90 -2.04 -16.32
CA VAL A 88 -9.86 -2.72 -17.22
C VAL A 88 -10.98 -3.42 -16.44
N TRP A 89 -10.80 -3.79 -15.16
CA TRP A 89 -11.68 -4.78 -14.50
C TRP A 89 -12.20 -4.47 -13.08
N GLU A 90 -11.69 -3.47 -12.35
CA GLU A 90 -12.20 -3.09 -11.01
C GLU A 90 -12.93 -1.73 -11.08
N SER A 91 -13.66 -1.29 -10.04
CA SER A 91 -14.20 0.09 -9.92
C SER A 91 -13.21 1.06 -9.23
N LEU A 92 -13.39 2.37 -9.43
CA LEU A 92 -12.60 3.37 -8.70
C LEU A 92 -13.20 3.58 -7.31
N VAL A 93 -12.36 3.80 -6.30
CA VAL A 93 -12.79 4.14 -4.94
C VAL A 93 -13.44 5.52 -4.96
N GLU A 94 -14.68 5.61 -4.48
CA GLU A 94 -15.43 6.86 -4.39
C GLU A 94 -14.78 7.83 -3.39
N GLY A 95 -14.74 9.12 -3.72
CA GLY A 95 -14.16 10.16 -2.86
C GLY A 95 -12.62 10.25 -2.85
N ALA A 96 -11.90 9.32 -3.46
CA ALA A 96 -10.43 9.37 -3.57
C ALA A 96 -9.98 10.16 -4.81
N ALA A 97 -9.00 11.05 -4.64
CA ALA A 97 -8.42 11.81 -5.76
C ALA A 97 -7.82 10.87 -6.82
N THR A 98 -7.92 11.20 -8.10
CA THR A 98 -7.38 10.35 -9.18
C THR A 98 -6.27 11.06 -9.94
N MET A 99 -5.17 10.34 -10.20
CA MET A 99 -4.06 10.85 -11.02
C MET A 99 -3.66 9.83 -12.07
N GLN A 100 -3.43 10.31 -13.29
CA GLN A 100 -3.29 9.48 -14.49
C GLN A 100 -1.85 9.34 -15.01
N ASP A 101 -0.91 10.17 -14.57
CA ASP A 101 0.38 10.29 -15.28
C ASP A 101 1.37 9.17 -14.96
N GLN A 102 1.65 8.36 -15.99
CA GLN A 102 2.96 7.75 -16.24
C GLN A 102 3.59 8.54 -17.41
N THR A 103 4.30 9.63 -17.13
CA THR A 103 5.28 10.11 -18.10
C THR A 103 6.52 9.24 -17.95
N ALA A 104 6.89 8.59 -19.05
CA ALA A 104 8.00 7.66 -19.19
C ALA A 104 9.34 8.26 -18.74
#